data_AF-A0A9D5YM19-F1
#
_entry.id   AF-A0A9D5YM19-F1
#
_cell.length_a   1.000
_cell.length_b   1.000
_cell.length_c   1.000
_cell.angle_alpha   90.00
_cell.angle_beta   90.00
_cell.angle_gamma   90.00
#
_symmetry.space_group_name_H-M   'P 1'
#
loop_
_entity.id
_entity.type
_entity.pdbx_description
1 polymer ?
#
loop_
_entity_poly.entity_id
_entity_poly.type
_entity_poly.pdbx_seq_one_letter_code
_entity_poly.pdbx_strand_id
1 'polypeptide(L)' 'MKKKYQKIRKGFALYVLGIRLERARGKLERLYSANEPNDSRKMDKARKRFNALCNQWNRLETLYKDL' A
#
# COMPACT_ATOMS: atom_id res chain seq x y z
N MET A 1 -13.96 -11.25 -25.52
CA MET A 1 -14.34 -11.16 -24.08
C MET A 1 -13.17 -11.11 -23.07
N LYS A 2 -11.94 -11.58 -23.39
CA LYS A 2 -10.80 -11.62 -22.45
C LYS A 2 -10.27 -10.25 -21.96
N LYS A 3 -10.37 -9.17 -22.74
CA LYS A 3 -9.84 -7.84 -22.38
C LYS A 3 -10.65 -7.11 -21.29
N LYS A 4 -11.98 -7.30 -21.22
CA LYS A 4 -12.83 -6.67 -20.18
C LYS A 4 -12.52 -7.21 -18.78
N TYR A 5 -12.34 -8.53 -18.66
CA TYR A 5 -12.01 -9.18 -17.38
C TYR A 5 -10.65 -8.74 -16.82
N GLN A 6 -9.66 -8.49 -17.68
CA GLN A 6 -8.37 -7.97 -17.22
C GLN A 6 -8.51 -6.59 -16.59
N LYS A 7 -9.28 -5.66 -17.19
CA LYS A 7 -9.50 -4.32 -16.61
C LYS A 7 -10.19 -4.38 -15.24
N ILE A 8 -11.18 -5.24 -15.07
CA ILE A 8 -11.89 -5.42 -13.78
C ILE A 8 -10.96 -5.99 -12.70
N ARG A 9 -10.17 -7.03 -13.04
CA ARG A 9 -9.18 -7.61 -12.10
C ARG A 9 -8.13 -6.59 -11.67
N LYS A 10 -7.70 -5.74 -12.61
CA LYS A 10 -6.73 -4.67 -12.39
C LYS A 10 -7.27 -3.59 -11.44
N GLY A 11 -8.51 -3.14 -11.64
CA GLY A 11 -9.20 -2.22 -10.74
C GLY A 11 -9.40 -2.78 -9.33
N PHE A 12 -9.76 -4.06 -9.21
CA PHE A 12 -9.89 -4.72 -7.90
C PHE A 12 -8.55 -4.84 -7.18
N ALA A 13 -7.47 -5.13 -7.91
CA ALA A 13 -6.12 -5.19 -7.33
C ALA A 13 -5.68 -3.83 -6.77
N LEU A 14 -5.92 -2.73 -7.50
CA LEU A 14 -5.69 -1.37 -7.00
C LEU A 14 -6.53 -1.07 -5.77
N TYR A 15 -7.83 -1.37 -5.81
CA TYR A 15 -8.73 -1.14 -4.68
C TYR A 15 -8.27 -1.84 -3.39
N VAL A 16 -7.92 -3.13 -3.49
CA VAL A 16 -7.42 -3.90 -2.34
C VAL A 16 -6.08 -3.36 -1.83
N LEU A 17 -5.21 -2.90 -2.73
CA LEU A 17 -3.94 -2.26 -2.34
C LEU A 17 -4.16 -0.92 -1.63
N GLY A 18 -5.14 -0.12 -2.07
CA GLY A 18 -5.50 1.14 -1.42
C GLY A 18 -5.92 0.93 0.02
N ILE A 19 -6.82 -0.03 0.26
CA ILE A 19 -7.25 -0.41 1.62
C ILE A 19 -6.05 -0.86 2.48
N ARG A 20 -5.14 -1.64 1.92
CA ARG A 20 -3.93 -2.10 2.64
C ARG A 20 -3.00 -0.94 2.98
N LEU A 21 -2.87 0.03 2.09
CA LEU A 21 -2.06 1.23 2.27
C LEU A 21 -2.63 2.12 3.38
N GLU A 22 -3.95 2.35 3.38
CA GLU A 22 -4.65 3.07 4.44
C GLU A 22 -4.50 2.39 5.81
N ARG A 23 -4.64 1.06 5.86
CA ARG A 23 -4.41 0.32 7.11
C ARG A 23 -2.97 0.43 7.60
N ALA A 24 -1.99 0.40 6.69
CA ALA A 24 -0.59 0.57 7.05
C ALA A 24 -0.29 2.00 7.53
N ARG A 25 -0.90 3.00 6.88
CA ARG A 25 -0.83 4.41 7.29
C ARG A 25 -1.43 4.61 8.69
N GLY A 26 -2.65 4.12 8.92
CA GLY A 26 -3.29 4.20 10.23
C GLY A 26 -2.50 3.49 11.33
N LYS A 27 -1.77 2.41 10.99
CA LYS A 27 -0.84 1.78 11.93
C LYS A 27 0.36 2.67 12.27
N LEU A 28 0.95 3.34 11.29
CA LEU A 28 2.01 4.32 11.53
C LEU A 28 1.51 5.50 12.36
N GLU A 29 0.35 6.06 12.04
CA GLU A 29 -0.25 7.17 12.80
C GLU A 29 -0.51 6.80 14.25
N ARG A 30 -0.98 5.58 14.52
CA ARG A 30 -1.13 5.07 15.90
C ARG A 30 0.21 4.96 16.63
N LEU A 31 1.27 4.50 15.94
CA LEU A 31 2.60 4.40 16.54
C LEU A 31 3.19 5.77 16.85
N TYR A 32 3.01 6.75 15.95
CA TYR A 32 3.37 8.14 16.19
C TYR A 32 2.58 8.76 17.34
N SER A 33 1.25 8.54 17.37
CA SER A 33 0.39 9.04 18.44
C SER A 33 0.73 8.43 19.80
N ALA A 34 1.23 7.19 19.81
CA ALA A 34 1.70 6.52 21.01
C ALA A 34 3.12 6.95 21.44
N ASN A 35 3.75 7.91 20.74
CA ASN A 35 5.15 8.30 20.92
C ASN A 35 6.11 7.09 20.89
N GLU A 36 5.79 6.06 20.10
CA GLU A 36 6.62 4.87 20.00
C GLU A 36 7.96 5.27 19.35
N PRO A 37 9.12 4.90 19.93
CA PRO A 37 10.42 5.36 19.44
C PRO A 37 10.63 5.04 17.96
N ASN A 38 11.22 5.98 17.22
CA ASN A 38 11.45 5.82 15.78
C ASN A 38 12.32 4.59 15.45
N ASP A 39 13.30 4.30 16.30
CA ASP A 39 14.19 3.14 16.18
C ASP A 39 13.59 1.83 16.73
N SER A 40 12.35 1.89 17.25
CA SER A 40 11.70 0.68 17.73
C SER A 40 11.49 -0.31 16.58
N ARG A 41 11.68 -1.60 16.86
CA ARG A 41 11.36 -2.68 15.91
C ARG A 41 9.93 -2.60 15.37
N LYS A 42 8.99 -2.05 16.14
CA LYS A 42 7.60 -1.88 15.72
C LYS A 42 7.46 -0.78 14.67
N MET A 43 8.11 0.38 14.89
CA MET A 43 8.11 1.49 13.94
C MET A 43 8.84 1.09 12.65
N ASP A 44 10.01 0.45 12.73
CA ASP A 44 10.74 -0.05 11.57
C ASP A 44 9.90 -1.05 10.74
N LYS A 45 9.26 -2.03 11.41
CA LYS A 45 8.37 -2.98 10.73
C LYS A 45 7.17 -2.30 10.06
N ALA A 46 6.55 -1.32 10.74
CA ALA A 46 5.43 -0.58 10.18
C ALA A 46 5.85 0.26 8.97
N ARG A 47 7.01 0.93 9.07
CA ARG A 47 7.57 1.78 8.01
C ARG A 47 7.99 0.95 6.79
N LYS A 48 8.68 -0.18 6.99
CA LYS A 48 8.99 -1.16 5.92
C LYS A 48 7.75 -1.67 5.21
N ARG A 49 6.71 -2.03 5.98
CA ARG A 49 5.44 -2.53 5.40
C ARG A 49 4.72 -1.46 4.60
N PHE A 50 4.67 -0.24 5.11
CA PHE A 50 4.11 0.90 4.39
C PHE A 50 4.89 1.18 3.09
N ASN A 51 6.21 1.24 3.17
CA ASN A 51 7.07 1.52 2.01
C ASN A 51 6.98 0.43 0.93
N ALA A 52 6.89 -0.85 1.34
CA ALA A 52 6.67 -1.95 0.41
C ALA A 52 5.32 -1.83 -0.33
N LEU A 53 4.26 -1.43 0.38
CA LEU A 53 2.94 -1.20 -0.23
C LEU A 53 2.95 0.01 -1.16
N CYS A 54 3.63 1.10 -0.79
CA CYS A 54 3.83 2.26 -1.68
C CYS A 54 4.57 1.87 -2.96
N ASN A 55 5.64 1.07 -2.86
CA ASN A 55 6.36 0.59 -4.03
C ASN A 55 5.51 -0.31 -4.93
N GLN A 56 4.65 -1.17 -4.35
CA GLN A 56 3.70 -1.97 -5.11
C GLN A 56 2.65 -1.10 -5.80
N TRP A 57 2.13 -0.08 -5.10
CA TRP A 57 1.20 0.89 -5.66
C TRP A 57 1.83 1.64 -6.84
N ASN A 58 3.03 2.17 -6.66
CA ASN A 58 3.74 2.92 -7.70
C ASN A 58 4.02 2.04 -8.93
N ARG A 59 4.46 0.79 -8.73
CA ARG A 59 4.62 -0.18 -9.83
C ARG A 59 3.32 -0.41 -10.60
N LEU A 60 2.20 -0.52 -9.89
CA LEU A 60 0.90 -0.71 -10.51
C LEU A 60 0.44 0.55 -11.24
N GLU A 61 0.61 1.73 -10.64
CA GLU A 61 0.34 3.00 -11.33
C GLU A 61 1.15 3.15 -12.61
N THR A 62 2.45 2.84 -12.61
CA THR A 62 3.28 2.85 -13.84
C THR A 62 2.73 1.85 -14.87
N LEU A 63 2.42 0.62 -14.46
CA LEU A 63 1.84 -0.41 -15.35
C LEU A 63 0.46 -0.05 -15.90
N TYR A 64 -0.28 0.83 -15.23
CA TYR A 64 -1.60 1.28 -15.67
C TYR A 64 -1.59 2.61 -16.41
N LYS A 65 -0.59 3.48 -16.20
CA LYS A 65 -0.39 4.71 -16.97
C LYS A 65 0.12 4.44 -18.38
N ASP A 66 0.83 3.34 -18.60
CA ASP A 66 1.37 2.94 -19.91
C ASP A 66 0.36 2.21 -20.82
N LEU A 67 -0.95 2.25 -20.49
CA LEU A 67 -2.00 1.39 -21.07
C LEU A 67 -3.23 2.18 -21.49
#